data_AF-A0A7Z9VFC4-F1
#
_entry.id   AF-A0A7Z9VFC4-F1
#
_cell.length_a   1.000
_cell.length_b   1.000
_cell.length_c   1.000
_cell.angle_alpha   90.00
_cell.angle_beta   90.00
_cell.angle_gamma   90.00
#
_symmetry.space_group_name_H-M   'P 1'
#
loop_
_entity.id
_entity.type
_entity.pdbx_description
1 polymer ?
#
loop_
_entity_poly.entity_id
_entity_poly.type
_entity_poly.pdbx_seq_one_letter_code
_entity_poly.pdbx_strand_id
1 'polypeptide(L)' 'MARIVQKFGGTSVADIARIKAVAATVKRELDEGHQVCVVVSAMAGVTDQLVGYA' A
#
# COMPACT_ATOMS: atom_id res chain seq x y z
N MET A 1 4.24 -20.79 6.51
CA MET A 1 3.80 -20.18 5.24
C MET A 1 2.30 -19.87 5.30
N ALA A 2 1.95 -18.60 5.50
CA ALA A 2 0.56 -18.12 5.49
C ALA A 2 0.25 -17.37 4.18
N ARG A 3 -1.04 -17.19 3.87
CA ARG A 3 -1.52 -16.30 2.81
C ARG A 3 -2.07 -15.03 3.46
N ILE A 4 -1.45 -13.89 3.15
CA ILE A 4 -1.73 -12.61 3.81
C ILE A 4 -2.21 -11.61 2.77
N VAL A 5 -3.29 -10.89 3.08
CA VAL A 5 -3.73 -9.73 2.32
C VAL A 5 -3.43 -8.49 3.14
N GLN A 6 -2.61 -7.59 2.61
CA GLN A 6 -2.30 -6.31 3.24
C GLN A 6 -2.91 -5.17 2.45
N LYS A 7 -3.69 -4.31 3.13
CA LYS A 7 -4.27 -3.11 2.53
C LYS A 7 -3.63 -1.86 3.10
N PHE A 8 -3.19 -0.96 2.22
CA PHE A 8 -2.64 0.34 2.58
C PHE A 8 -3.54 1.47 2.04
N GLY A 9 -3.99 2.37 2.91
CA GLY A 9 -4.81 3.52 2.53
C GLY A 9 -3.99 4.66 1.93
N GLY A 10 -4.66 5.67 1.37
CA GLY A 10 -3.98 6.78 0.69
C GLY A 10 -3.00 7.54 1.58
N THR A 11 -3.27 7.65 2.88
CA THR A 11 -2.32 8.25 3.85
C THR A 11 -1.07 7.39 4.07
N SER A 12 -1.18 6.06 3.96
CA SER A 12 -0.04 5.13 4.03
C SER A 12 0.82 5.16 2.78
N VAL A 13 0.32 5.70 1.67
CA VAL A 13 1.05 5.82 0.39
C VAL A 13 1.09 7.27 -0.11
N ALA A 14 1.01 8.26 0.79
CA ALA A 14 0.86 9.67 0.41
C ALA A 14 2.07 10.26 -0.32
N ASP A 15 3.25 9.66 -0.15
CA ASP A 15 4.51 10.12 -0.75
C ASP A 15 5.48 8.95 -0.94
N ILE A 16 6.59 9.21 -1.64
CA ILE A 16 7.61 8.20 -1.97
C ILE A 16 8.22 7.57 -0.71
N ALA A 17 8.46 8.35 0.34
CA ALA A 17 9.06 7.84 1.57
C ALA A 17 8.13 6.84 2.27
N ARG A 18 6.83 7.13 2.30
CA ARG A 18 5.80 6.23 2.82
C ARG A 18 5.63 4.97 1.98
N ILE A 19 5.69 5.09 0.65
CA ILE A 19 5.67 3.93 -0.25
C ILE A 19 6.87 3.01 0.03
N LYS A 20 8.07 3.57 0.25
CA LYS A 20 9.25 2.78 0.64
C LYS A 20 9.06 2.08 2.00
N ALA A 21 8.43 2.73 2.98
CA ALA A 21 8.11 2.13 4.27
C ALA A 21 7.08 0.98 4.16
N VAL A 22 6.06 1.14 3.31
CA VAL A 22 5.11 0.07 2.97
C VAL A 22 5.83 -1.10 2.30
N ALA A 23 6.71 -0.84 1.33
CA ALA A 23 7.49 -1.88 0.67
C ALA A 23 8.39 -2.66 1.65
N ALA A 24 9.02 -1.98 2.60
CA ALA A 24 9.81 -2.63 3.66
C ALA A 24 8.94 -3.54 4.55
N THR A 25 7.70 -3.13 4.84
CA THR A 25 6.74 -3.93 5.60
C THR A 25 6.34 -5.20 4.83
N VAL A 26 6.02 -5.09 3.54
CA VAL A 26 5.69 -6.23 2.69
C VAL A 26 6.88 -7.18 2.55
N LYS A 27 8.09 -6.63 2.38
CA LYS A 27 9.32 -7.41 2.27
C LYS A 27 9.53 -8.30 3.50
N ARG A 28 9.29 -7.79 4.71
CA ARG A 28 9.43 -8.57 5.94
C ARG A 28 8.59 -9.84 5.92
N GLU A 29 7.31 -9.73 5.52
CA GLU A 29 6.43 -10.91 5.44
C GLU A 29 6.87 -11.90 4.36
N LEU A 30 7.38 -11.41 3.23
CA LEU A 30 7.96 -12.27 2.20
C LEU A 30 9.20 -13.00 2.71
N ASP A 31 10.07 -12.31 3.45
CA ASP A 31 11.29 -12.89 4.05
C ASP A 31 10.94 -13.95 5.12
N GLU A 32 9.79 -13.83 5.80
CA GLU A 32 9.21 -14.83 6.72
C GLU A 32 8.52 -16.01 5.98
N GLY A 33 8.59 -16.04 4.65
CA GLY A 33 8.06 -17.12 3.82
C GLY A 33 6.53 -17.11 3.70
N HIS A 34 5.91 -15.93 3.75
CA HIS A 34 4.48 -15.75 3.51
C HIS A 34 4.19 -15.44 2.04
N GLN A 35 3.00 -15.82 1.58
CA GLN A 35 2.46 -15.40 0.28
C GLN A 35 1.63 -14.14 0.51
N VAL A 36 2.02 -13.01 -0.09
CA VAL A 36 1.42 -11.71 0.21
C VAL A 36 0.72 -11.14 -1.02
N CYS A 37 -0.55 -10.77 -0.88
CA CYS A 37 -1.28 -9.92 -1.81
C CYS A 37 -1.40 -8.51 -1.22
N VAL A 38 -1.00 -7.49 -1.99
CA VAL A 38 -1.00 -6.10 -1.54
C VAL A 38 -2.05 -5.32 -2.32
N VAL A 39 -2.95 -4.65 -1.61
CA VAL A 39 -3.95 -3.73 -2.17
C VAL A 39 -3.62 -2.32 -1.70
N VAL A 40 -3.53 -1.38 -2.64
CA VAL A 40 -3.30 0.03 -2.33
C VAL A 40 -4.47 0.87 -2.81
N SER A 41 -4.80 1.91 -2.05
CA SER A 41 -5.63 3.01 -2.54
C SER A 41 -4.78 3.97 -3.40
N ALA A 42 -5.42 4.90 -4.10
CA ALA A 42 -4.70 6.05 -4.66
C ALA A 42 -4.00 6.86 -3.54
N MET A 43 -2.96 7.62 -3.89
CA MET A 43 -2.26 8.49 -2.94
C MET A 43 -3.23 9.50 -2.31
N ALA A 44 -2.92 9.96 -1.09
CA ALA A 44 -3.78 10.88 -0.35
C ALA A 44 -4.25 12.08 -1.22
N GLY A 45 -5.55 12.35 -1.22
CA GLY A 45 -6.18 13.43 -2.00
C GLY A 45 -6.42 13.14 -3.49
N VAL A 46 -5.76 12.13 -4.08
CA VAL A 46 -5.87 11.85 -5.52
C VAL A 46 -7.27 11.40 -5.93
N THR A 47 -7.95 10.63 -5.08
CA THR A 47 -9.33 10.20 -5.40
C THR A 47 -10.27 11.40 -5.47
N ASP A 48 -10.19 12.31 -4.50
CA ASP A 48 -11.02 13.51 -4.47
C ASP A 48 -10.69 14.45 -5.63
N GLN A 49 -9.41 14.57 -5.99
CA GLN A 49 -8.97 15.34 -7.17
C GLN A 49 -9.60 14.78 -8.46
N LEU A 50 -9.60 13.46 -8.64
CA LEU A 50 -10.20 12.82 -9.82
C LEU A 50 -11.71 13.00 -9.87
N VAL A 51 -12.40 12.88 -8.73
CA VAL A 51 -13.85 13.12 -8.63
C VAL A 51 -14.17 14.58 -8.98
N GLY A 52 -13.31 15.52 -8.58
CA GLY A 52 -13.46 16.94 -8.94
C GLY A 52 -13.30 17.27 -10.43
N TYR A 53 -12.88 16.31 -11.27
CA TYR A 53 -12.83 16.46 -12.72
C TYR A 53 -14.09 15.96 -13.45
N ALA A 54 -14.94 15.22 -12.75
CA ALA A 54 -16.21 14.70 -13.28
C ALA A 54 -17.33 15.75 -13.15
#